data_AF-A0A662MY36-F1
#
_entry.id   AF-A0A662MY36-F1
#
_cell.length_a   1.000
_cell.length_b   1.000
_cell.length_c   1.000
_cell.angle_alpha   90.00
_cell.angle_beta   90.00
_cell.angle_gamma   90.00
#
_symmetry.space_group_name_H-M   'P 1'
#
loop_
_entity.id
_entity.type
_entity.pdbx_description
1 polymer ?
#
loop_
_entity_poly.entity_id
_entity_poly.type
_entity_poly.pdbx_seq_one_letter_code
_entity_poly.pdbx_strand_id
1 'polypeptide(L)' 'MKIHLIYRRIPNRVLERDDELIADLGDTIVAKAKFEGMLAPLRVNGVKAIENGYFMIYFAFVGKNYDI' A
#
# COMPACT_ATOMS: atom_id res chain seq x y z
N MET A 1 -4.51 -3.42 15.47
CA MET A 1 -4.01 -2.02 15.55
C MET A 1 -4.02 -1.47 14.12
N LYS A 2 -4.31 -0.17 13.92
CA LYS A 2 -4.35 0.43 12.57
C LYS A 2 -3.28 1.50 12.43
N ILE A 3 -2.78 1.69 11.22
CA ILE A 3 -1.95 2.83 10.85
C ILE A 3 -2.71 3.71 9.86
N HIS A 4 -2.52 5.02 10.00
CA HIS A 4 -2.96 6.00 9.03
C HIS A 4 -1.78 6.40 8.14
N LEU A 5 -1.86 6.07 6.85
CA LEU A 5 -0.82 6.37 5.88
C LEU A 5 -1.18 7.58 5.04
N ILE A 6 -0.26 8.53 4.99
CA ILE A 6 -0.29 9.68 4.10
C ILE A 6 0.93 9.58 3.19
N TYR A 7 0.73 9.40 1.89
CA TYR A 7 1.83 9.43 0.93
C TYR A 7 1.58 10.43 -0.20
N ARG A 8 2.66 11.08 -0.63
CA ARG A 8 2.64 12.10 -1.68
C ARG A 8 3.14 11.47 -2.98
N ARG A 9 2.27 11.40 -3.99
CA ARG A 9 2.65 11.06 -5.36
C ARG A 9 2.88 12.36 -6.14
N ILE A 10 4.11 12.52 -6.63
CA ILE A 10 4.52 13.63 -7.49
C ILE A 10 3.75 13.52 -8.83
N PRO A 11 3.26 14.64 -9.42
CA PRO A 11 3.49 16.02 -9.00
C PRO A 11 2.59 16.53 -7.86
N ASN A 12 1.34 16.10 -7.68
CA ASN A 12 0.42 16.78 -6.74
C ASN A 12 -0.71 15.92 -6.15
N ARG A 13 -0.51 14.62 -5.90
CA ARG A 13 -1.56 13.78 -5.31
C ARG A 13 -1.16 13.31 -3.91
N VAL A 14 -1.85 13.80 -2.89
CA VAL A 14 -1.80 13.19 -1.55
C VAL A 14 -2.82 12.06 -1.51
N LEU A 15 -2.39 10.90 -1.05
CA LEU A 15 -3.24 9.73 -0.87
C LEU A 15 -3.21 9.34 0.60
N GLU A 16 -4.40 9.25 1.17
CA GLU A 16 -4.62 8.87 2.57
C GLU A 16 -5.34 7.53 2.60
N ARG A 17 -4.90 6.63 3.48
CA ARG A 17 -5.58 5.34 3.72
C ARG A 17 -5.27 4.81 5.11
N ASP A 18 -6.19 4.00 5.64
CA ASP A 18 -6.00 3.26 6.89
C ASP A 18 -5.76 1.79 6.60
N ASP A 19 -4.68 1.23 7.15
CA ASP A 19 -4.30 -0.17 6.97
C ASP A 19 -4.10 -0.88 8.30
N GLU A 20 -4.11 -2.22 8.25
CA GLU A 20 -3.83 -3.06 9.41
C GLU A 20 -2.32 -3.09 9.68
N LEU A 21 -1.91 -2.74 10.91
CA LEU A 21 -0.51 -2.82 11.33
C LEU A 21 -0.18 -4.25 11.75
N ILE A 22 0.85 -4.83 11.14
CA ILE A 22 1.38 -6.15 11.51
C ILE A 22 2.55 -5.99 12.49
N ALA A 23 3.51 -5.13 12.18
CA ALA A 23 4.69 -4.90 13.01
C ALA A 23 5.21 -3.47 12.87
N ASP A 24 5.70 -2.91 13.97
CA ASP A 24 6.42 -1.65 14.02
C ASP A 24 7.88 -1.96 14.36
N LEU A 25 8.79 -1.62 13.45
CA LEU A 25 10.24 -1.85 13.57
C LEU A 25 11.00 -0.51 13.74
N GLY A 26 10.30 0.56 14.14
CA GLY A 26 10.88 1.89 14.31
C GLY A 26 10.80 2.72 13.03
N ASP A 27 11.84 2.70 12.20
CA ASP A 27 11.88 3.46 10.93
C ASP A 27 11.16 2.75 9.78
N THR A 28 10.73 1.51 10.02
CA THR A 28 10.05 0.66 9.06
C THR A 28 8.82 0.05 9.72
N ILE A 29 7.68 0.09 9.03
CA ILE A 29 6.44 -0.56 9.47
C ILE A 29 6.06 -1.66 8.47
N VAL A 30 5.57 -2.78 8.98
CA VAL A 30 4.97 -3.85 8.18
C VAL A 30 3.46 -3.76 8.34
N ALA A 31 2.76 -3.62 7.22
CA ALA A 31 1.32 -3.42 7.23
C ALA A 31 0.63 -4.22 6.13
N LYS A 32 -0.68 -4.36 6.29
CA LYS A 32 -1.55 -5.13 5.41
C LYS A 32 -2.67 -4.26 4.89
N ALA A 33 -2.75 -4.19 3.56
CA ALA A 33 -3.80 -3.50 2.83
C ALA A 33 -4.73 -4.51 2.17
N LYS A 34 -6.01 -4.18 2.05
CA LYS A 34 -6.98 -4.90 1.22
C LYS A 34 -7.36 -4.01 0.04
N PHE A 35 -7.22 -4.53 -1.17
CA PHE A 35 -7.62 -3.84 -2.38
C PHE A 35 -9.10 -4.13 -2.66
N GLU A 36 -9.94 -3.11 -2.58
CA GLU A 36 -11.38 -3.20 -2.86
C GLU A 36 -11.78 -2.19 -3.95
N GLY A 37 -12.90 -2.46 -4.63
CA GLY A 37 -13.43 -1.60 -5.70
C GLY A 37 -12.72 -1.73 -7.05
N MET A 38 -11.92 -2.79 -7.26
CA MET A 38 -11.26 -2.99 -8.55
C MET A 38 -12.28 -3.42 -9.61
N LEU A 39 -12.39 -2.63 -10.69
CA LEU A 39 -13.27 -2.94 -11.84
C LEU A 39 -12.75 -4.08 -12.72
N ALA A 40 -11.43 -4.28 -12.73
CA ALA A 40 -10.75 -5.35 -13.44
C ALA A 40 -9.45 -5.74 -12.71
N PRO A 41 -9.00 -7.00 -12.82
CA PRO A 41 -7.75 -7.41 -12.20
C PRO A 41 -6.52 -6.79 -12.88
N LEU A 42 -5.48 -6.52 -12.10
CA LEU A 42 -4.15 -6.20 -12.64
C LEU A 42 -3.50 -7.49 -13.14
N ARG A 43 -2.99 -7.44 -14.37
CA ARG A 43 -2.22 -8.54 -14.97
C ARG A 43 -0.77 -8.12 -15.20
N VAL A 44 0.15 -9.02 -14.90
CA VAL A 44 1.58 -8.88 -15.20
C VAL A 44 1.95 -9.99 -16.16
N ASN A 45 2.46 -9.63 -17.35
CA ASN A 45 2.79 -10.59 -18.42
C ASN A 45 1.64 -11.57 -18.75
N GLY A 46 0.41 -11.06 -18.79
CA GLY A 46 -0.80 -11.85 -19.06
C GLY A 46 -1.35 -12.64 -17.88
N VAL A 47 -0.57 -12.82 -16.81
CA VAL A 47 -0.96 -13.54 -15.59
C VAL A 47 -1.65 -12.59 -14.62
N LYS A 48 -2.78 -13.02 -14.04
CA LYS A 48 -3.51 -12.26 -13.02
C LYS A 48 -2.65 -12.14 -11.75
N ALA A 49 -2.27 -10.92 -11.38
CA ALA A 49 -1.41 -10.65 -10.23
C ALA A 49 -2.21 -10.13 -9.03
N ILE A 50 -3.13 -9.18 -9.25
CA ILE A 50 -3.94 -8.57 -8.21
C ILE A 50 -5.40 -8.52 -8.69
N GLU A 51 -6.33 -8.84 -7.81
CA GLU A 51 -7.77 -8.75 -8.07
C GLU A 51 -8.53 -8.16 -6.89
N ASN A 52 -9.82 -7.90 -7.08
CA ASN A 52 -10.66 -7.34 -6.03
C ASN A 52 -10.70 -8.29 -4.81
N GLY A 53 -10.47 -7.74 -3.62
CA GLY A 53 -10.34 -8.49 -2.38
C GLY A 53 -8.92 -9.00 -2.08
N TYR A 54 -7.94 -8.72 -2.93
CA TYR A 54 -6.55 -9.11 -2.71
C TYR A 54 -5.98 -8.42 -1.47
N PHE A 55 -5.25 -9.19 -0.65
CA PHE A 55 -4.50 -8.69 0.49
C PHE A 55 -3.02 -8.58 0.15
N MET A 56 -2.44 -7.40 0.41
CA MET A 56 -1.02 -7.15 0.25
C MET A 56 -0.39 -6.87 1.60
N ILE A 57 0.68 -7.60 1.92
CA ILE A 57 1.61 -7.24 2.99
C ILE A 57 2.70 -6.40 2.36
N TYR A 58 3.02 -5.26 2.97
CA TYR A 58 4.03 -4.35 2.47
C TYR A 58 4.84 -3.73 3.60
N PHE A 59 6.01 -3.23 3.24
CA PHE A 59 6.88 -2.43 4.11
C PHE A 59 6.71 -0.96 3.75
N ALA A 60 6.52 -0.11 4.76
CA ALA A 60 6.58 1.34 4.60
C ALA A 60 7.73 1.88 5.44
N PHE A 61 8.55 2.72 4.83
CA PHE A 61 9.71 3.34 5.47
C PHE A 61 9.36 4.77 5.83
N VAL A 62 9.37 5.09 7.11
CA VAL A 62 8.93 6.38 7.64
C VAL A 62 10.00 7.45 7.34
N GLY A 63 9.58 8.60 6.83
CA GLY A 63 10.48 9.74 6.57
C GLY A 63 11.47 9.54 5.43
N LYS A 64 11.32 8.48 4.62
CA LYS A 64 12.11 8.25 3.40
C LYS A 64 11.34 8.75 2.18
N ASN A 65 12.01 9.54 1.34
CA ASN A 65 11.49 9.92 0.03
C ASN A 65 12.04 8.93 -0.99
N TYR A 66 11.14 8.20 -1.65
CA TYR A 66 11.47 7.42 -2.83
C TYR A 66 10.80 8.11 -4.02
N ASP A 67 11.60 8.55 -4.99
CA ASP A 67 11.09 8.88 -6.31
C ASP A 67 10.72 7.55 -7.00
N ILE A 68 9.42 7.30 -7.18
CA ILE A 68 8.87 6.15 -7.93
C ILE A 68 8.24 6.67 -9.21
#